data_AF-A0A1I6TKX5-F1
#
_entry.id   AF-A0A1I6TKX5-F1
#
_cell.length_a   1.000
_cell.length_b   1.000
_cell.length_c   1.000
_cell.angle_alpha   90.00
_cell.angle_beta   90.00
_cell.angle_gamma   90.00
#
_symmetry.space_group_name_H-M   'P 1'
#
loop_
_entity.id
_entity.type
_entity.pdbx_description
1 polymer ?
#
loop_
_entity_poly.entity_id
_entity_poly.type
_entity_poly.pdbx_seq_one_letter_code
_entity_poly.pdbx_strand_id
1 'polypeptide(L)'
;MLKKQLRVLLGLLVFSLLLVACSEDGEENTAPDESDAPIEETDDTTEDTEREPLDVNVSDEETVDASTVVLVINGEEVNGETYNDTYFNTKRYMMQNNQDVSDIELIKEQTLTTLKSYTLLRQDAGERGIEVTDQDVTDALDETKAQFESNEEYETALTQLAYTEESFKQSLEEQLLQQMYMDQVIETEAVTEEEITEFYGLLEEQLDDTPPLEEVRDQIVTQIEQSKMQQAFLAQIEELNEQAEIEQNI
;
A
#
# COMPACT_ATOMS: atom_id res chain seq x y z
N MET A 1 35.58 10.59 -24.58
CA MET A 1 35.19 9.53 -23.63
C MET A 1 35.10 10.15 -22.26
N LEU A 2 33.89 10.54 -21.83
CA LEU A 2 33.53 10.83 -20.44
C LEU A 2 32.03 10.46 -20.35
N LYS A 3 31.72 9.33 -19.71
CA LYS A 3 30.35 8.93 -19.38
C LYS A 3 29.90 9.82 -18.22
N LYS A 4 28.96 10.75 -18.47
CA LYS A 4 28.25 11.43 -17.39
C LYS A 4 27.12 10.52 -16.95
N GLN A 5 27.20 10.12 -15.68
CA GLN A 5 26.15 9.43 -14.93
C GLN A 5 24.94 10.36 -14.86
N LEU A 6 23.83 9.97 -15.49
CA LEU A 6 22.52 10.57 -15.29
C LEU A 6 21.90 9.82 -14.11
N ARG A 7 22.09 10.34 -12.89
CA ARG A 7 21.33 9.89 -11.73
C ARG A 7 19.95 10.54 -11.85
N VAL A 8 18.96 9.73 -12.25
CA VAL A 8 17.55 10.11 -12.18
C VAL A 8 17.16 9.99 -10.71
N LEU A 9 17.02 11.13 -10.05
CA LEU A 9 16.39 11.25 -8.75
C LEU A 9 14.89 11.07 -8.98
N LEU A 10 14.41 9.83 -8.85
CA LEU A 10 12.99 9.53 -8.79
C LEU A 10 12.54 9.83 -7.35
N GLY A 11 12.23 11.10 -7.10
CA GLY A 11 11.55 11.50 -5.87
C GLY A 11 10.17 10.86 -5.86
N LEU A 12 10.00 9.83 -5.04
CA LEU A 12 8.71 9.24 -4.71
C LEU A 12 7.91 10.30 -3.94
N LEU A 13 7.14 11.10 -4.67
CA LEU A 13 6.21 12.08 -4.13
C LEU A 13 5.04 11.27 -3.56
N VAL A 14 5.14 10.94 -2.27
CA VAL A 14 4.08 10.29 -1.50
C VAL A 14 2.92 11.27 -1.42
N PHE A 15 2.00 11.17 -2.38
CA PHE A 15 0.80 11.98 -2.42
C PHE A 15 -0.28 11.30 -1.58
N SER A 16 -0.28 11.58 -0.28
CA SER A 16 -1.33 11.18 0.64
C SER A 16 -2.62 11.95 0.32
N LEU A 17 -3.41 11.44 -0.62
CA LEU A 17 -4.78 11.89 -0.86
C LEU A 17 -5.63 11.53 0.35
N LEU A 18 -5.79 12.49 1.26
CA LEU A 18 -6.89 12.52 2.20
C LEU A 18 -8.18 12.61 1.39
N LEU A 19 -8.85 11.48 1.18
CA LEU A 19 -10.27 11.46 0.83
C LEU A 19 -11.05 11.95 2.06
N VAL A 20 -11.07 13.28 2.27
CA VAL A 20 -12.06 13.90 3.14
C VAL A 20 -13.40 13.73 2.45
N ALA A 21 -14.20 12.82 2.99
CA ALA A 21 -15.61 12.70 2.69
C ALA A 21 -16.27 14.06 2.99
N CYS A 22 -16.78 14.72 1.96
CA CYS A 22 -17.65 15.89 2.11
C CYS A 22 -18.92 15.45 2.86
N SER A 23 -18.97 15.73 4.17
CA SER A 23 -20.24 15.92 4.87
C SER A 23 -20.59 17.40 4.83
N GLU A 24 -21.65 17.68 4.09
CA GLU A 24 -22.35 18.96 3.98
C GLU A 24 -22.89 19.42 5.35
N ASP A 25 -22.36 20.51 5.90
CA ASP A 25 -23.17 21.61 6.46
C ASP A 25 -22.27 22.77 6.92
N GLY A 26 -22.71 23.99 6.57
CA GLY A 26 -21.92 25.21 6.72
C GLY A 26 -21.86 25.78 8.13
N GLU A 27 -20.84 26.60 8.38
CA GLU A 27 -20.96 27.90 9.02
C GLU A 27 -19.65 28.70 8.86
N GLU A 28 -19.78 29.94 8.39
CA GLU A 28 -18.72 30.95 8.32
C GLU A 28 -18.06 31.14 9.69
N ASN A 29 -16.72 31.22 9.73
CA ASN A 29 -16.04 32.11 10.67
C ASN A 29 -14.70 32.62 10.12
N THR A 30 -14.54 33.93 10.26
CA THR A 30 -13.51 34.76 9.65
C THR A 30 -12.19 34.82 10.43
N ALA A 31 -11.10 34.86 9.65
CA ALA A 31 -9.81 35.56 9.83
C ALA A 31 -8.70 34.93 10.72
N PRO A 32 -7.40 35.30 10.57
CA PRO A 32 -6.75 36.11 9.52
C PRO A 32 -5.50 35.48 8.85
N ASP A 33 -5.13 36.13 7.75
CA ASP A 33 -3.84 36.16 7.04
C ASP A 33 -2.62 36.40 7.97
N GLU A 34 -1.60 35.54 7.89
CA GLU A 34 -0.18 35.88 8.11
C GLU A 34 0.72 35.03 7.21
N SER A 35 1.17 35.66 6.12
CA SER A 35 2.39 35.35 5.40
C SER A 35 3.63 35.65 6.26
N ASP A 36 4.42 34.63 6.59
CA ASP A 36 5.90 34.64 6.59
C ASP A 36 6.42 33.39 7.32
N ALA A 37 6.85 32.38 6.56
CA ALA A 37 7.82 31.41 7.04
C ALA A 37 8.81 31.13 5.89
N PRO A 38 10.14 31.21 6.12
CA PRO A 38 11.12 30.99 5.06
C PRO A 38 11.10 29.54 4.59
N ILE A 39 11.13 29.36 3.26
CA ILE A 39 11.47 28.09 2.62
C ILE A 39 12.93 27.80 2.97
N GLU A 40 13.18 26.81 3.84
CA GLU A 40 14.52 26.23 3.94
C GLU A 40 14.75 25.34 2.73
N GLU A 41 15.70 25.75 1.88
CA GLU A 41 16.36 24.84 0.95
C GLU A 41 16.97 23.70 1.75
N THR A 42 16.43 22.49 1.59
CA THR A 42 17.05 21.29 2.12
C THR A 42 18.21 20.91 1.22
N ASP A 43 19.41 21.21 1.73
CA ASP A 43 20.70 20.78 1.25
C ASP A 43 20.72 19.25 1.14
N ASP A 44 21.15 18.76 -0.02
CA ASP A 44 21.37 17.36 -0.39
C ASP A 44 22.50 16.79 0.48
N THR A 45 22.14 16.44 1.72
CA THR A 45 22.99 15.68 2.63
C THR A 45 22.38 14.31 2.75
N THR A 46 23.07 13.31 2.21
CA THR A 46 22.95 11.91 2.61
C THR A 46 23.25 11.82 4.10
N GLU A 47 22.27 12.13 4.94
CA GLU A 47 22.24 11.65 6.30
C GLU A 47 21.84 10.19 6.23
N ASP A 48 22.83 9.36 6.49
CA ASP A 48 22.68 8.01 7.01
C ASP A 48 21.89 8.11 8.34
N THR A 49 20.59 8.40 8.25
CA THR A 49 19.71 8.29 9.40
C THR A 49 19.51 6.80 9.57
N GLU A 50 20.34 6.17 10.42
CA GLU A 50 20.03 4.87 11.01
C GLU A 50 18.63 4.98 11.61
N ARG A 51 17.61 4.59 10.83
CA ARG A 51 16.24 4.51 11.32
C ARG A 51 16.26 3.42 12.38
N GLU A 52 15.94 3.80 13.61
CA GLU A 52 15.75 2.85 14.69
C GLU A 52 14.80 1.75 14.21
N PRO A 53 15.10 0.46 14.48
CA PRO A 53 14.23 -0.63 14.06
C PRO A 53 12.81 -0.42 14.56
N LEU A 54 11.85 -0.66 13.67
CA LEU A 54 10.45 -0.54 14.04
C LEU A 54 10.09 -1.60 15.08
N ASP A 55 9.85 -1.17 16.31
CA ASP A 55 9.49 -2.06 17.43
C ASP A 55 7.98 -2.32 17.45
N VAL A 56 7.54 -3.36 16.75
CA VAL A 56 6.14 -3.78 16.69
C VAL A 56 5.83 -4.72 17.85
N ASN A 57 5.29 -4.18 18.94
CA ASN A 57 4.86 -4.97 20.09
C ASN A 57 3.39 -5.41 19.94
N VAL A 58 3.13 -6.71 20.04
CA VAL A 58 1.78 -7.30 20.06
C VAL A 58 1.60 -8.04 21.39
N SER A 59 0.55 -7.69 22.12
CA SER A 59 0.21 -8.25 23.43
C SER A 59 -0.76 -9.43 23.33
N ASP A 60 -0.89 -10.22 24.40
CA ASP A 60 -1.81 -11.37 24.44
C ASP A 60 -3.28 -10.97 24.14
N GLU A 61 -3.69 -9.75 24.50
CA GLU A 61 -5.05 -9.24 24.27
C GLU A 61 -5.34 -8.93 22.78
N GLU A 62 -4.28 -8.79 21.98
CA GLU A 62 -4.34 -8.52 20.54
C GLU A 62 -4.28 -9.81 19.71
N THR A 63 -4.02 -10.95 20.34
CA THR A 63 -3.84 -12.26 19.68
C THR A 63 -4.98 -13.23 19.95
N VAL A 64 -5.12 -14.21 19.07
CA VAL A 64 -6.05 -15.33 19.20
C VAL A 64 -5.27 -16.65 19.24
N ASP A 65 -5.78 -17.66 19.95
CA ASP A 65 -5.15 -18.99 19.92
C ASP A 65 -5.04 -19.51 18.48
N ALA A 66 -3.85 -20.00 18.11
CA ALA A 66 -3.49 -20.35 16.74
C ALA A 66 -4.50 -21.30 16.05
N SER A 67 -5.15 -22.18 16.82
CA SER A 67 -6.10 -23.17 16.30
C SER A 67 -7.56 -22.72 16.27
N THR A 68 -7.85 -21.53 16.81
CA THR A 68 -9.21 -20.99 16.82
C THR A 68 -9.61 -20.54 15.43
N VAL A 69 -10.79 -20.97 14.96
CA VAL A 69 -11.37 -20.47 13.71
C VAL A 69 -11.85 -19.04 13.92
N VAL A 70 -11.27 -18.09 13.17
CA VAL A 70 -11.53 -16.65 13.25
C VAL A 70 -12.55 -16.20 12.21
N LEU A 71 -12.43 -16.70 10.97
CA LEU A 71 -13.40 -16.48 9.89
C LEU A 71 -13.71 -17.80 9.20
N VAL A 72 -14.90 -17.91 8.62
CA VAL A 72 -15.22 -18.90 7.58
C VAL A 72 -15.71 -18.15 6.35
N ILE A 73 -15.03 -18.31 5.21
CA ILE A 73 -15.32 -17.61 3.96
C ILE A 73 -15.55 -18.64 2.86
N ASN A 74 -16.77 -18.73 2.34
CA ASN A 74 -17.18 -19.73 1.35
C ASN A 74 -16.82 -21.18 1.77
N GLY A 75 -16.90 -21.46 3.07
CA GLY A 75 -16.58 -22.76 3.66
C GLY A 75 -15.09 -22.99 3.97
N GLU A 76 -14.21 -22.03 3.68
CA GLU A 76 -12.81 -22.07 4.07
C GLU A 76 -12.58 -21.43 5.44
N GLU A 77 -11.93 -22.15 6.35
CA GLU A 77 -11.60 -21.67 7.69
C GLU A 77 -10.30 -20.84 7.67
N VAL A 78 -10.33 -19.65 8.27
CA VAL A 78 -9.16 -18.82 8.57
C VAL A 78 -8.94 -18.88 10.08
N ASN A 79 -7.76 -19.31 10.51
CA ASN A 79 -7.47 -19.59 11.92
C ASN A 79 -6.70 -18.45 12.62
N GLY A 80 -6.54 -18.58 13.93
CA GLY A 80 -5.86 -17.61 14.78
C GLY A 80 -4.40 -17.38 14.40
N GLU A 81 -3.70 -18.39 13.86
CA GLU A 81 -2.33 -18.23 13.35
C GLU A 81 -2.28 -17.17 12.24
N THR A 82 -3.08 -17.35 11.19
CA THR A 82 -3.20 -16.39 10.08
C THR A 82 -3.66 -15.02 10.58
N TYR A 83 -4.62 -14.99 11.50
CA TYR A 83 -5.07 -13.73 12.10
C TYR A 83 -3.94 -13.00 12.84
N ASN A 84 -3.14 -13.70 13.65
CA ASN A 84 -2.06 -13.08 14.42
C ASN A 84 -0.97 -12.51 13.49
N ASP A 85 -0.62 -13.24 12.43
CA ASP A 85 0.35 -12.78 11.44
C ASP A 85 -0.16 -11.55 10.68
N THR A 86 -1.43 -11.57 10.24
CA THR A 86 -2.05 -10.41 9.60
C THR A 86 -2.16 -9.24 10.58
N TYR A 87 -2.52 -9.45 11.84
CA TYR A 87 -2.60 -8.39 12.85
C TYR A 87 -1.25 -7.71 13.06
N PHE A 88 -0.19 -8.49 13.20
CA PHE A 88 1.18 -7.97 13.28
C PHE A 88 1.51 -7.10 12.06
N ASN A 89 1.20 -7.58 10.86
CA ASN A 89 1.43 -6.83 9.61
C ASN A 89 0.60 -5.56 9.50
N THR A 90 -0.68 -5.60 9.89
CA THR A 90 -1.57 -4.42 9.92
C THR A 90 -1.03 -3.38 10.89
N LYS A 91 -0.70 -3.77 12.12
CA LYS A 91 -0.13 -2.86 13.13
C LYS A 91 1.20 -2.26 12.66
N ARG A 92 2.08 -3.09 12.10
CA ARG A 92 3.36 -2.66 11.52
C ARG A 92 3.15 -1.62 10.41
N TYR A 93 2.25 -1.90 9.46
CA TYR A 93 1.92 -0.97 8.38
C TYR A 93 1.39 0.36 8.92
N MET A 94 0.49 0.33 9.90
CA MET A 94 -0.03 1.53 10.55
C MET A 94 1.09 2.37 11.19
N MET A 95 2.00 1.73 11.93
CA MET A 95 3.13 2.42 12.56
C MET A 95 4.09 3.04 11.52
N GLN A 96 4.34 2.35 10.40
CA GLN A 96 5.14 2.86 9.29
C GLN A 96 4.55 4.11 8.65
N ASN A 97 3.22 4.22 8.65
CA ASN A 97 2.47 5.36 8.14
C ASN A 97 2.13 6.38 9.24
N ASN A 98 2.79 6.32 10.40
CA ASN A 98 2.58 7.21 11.54
C ASN A 98 1.12 7.26 12.04
N GLN A 99 0.37 6.18 11.84
CA GLN A 99 -1.00 6.05 12.35
C GLN A 99 -1.00 5.64 13.83
N ASP A 100 -2.04 6.04 14.56
CA ASP A 100 -2.23 5.63 15.96
C ASP A 100 -2.59 4.15 16.04
N VAL A 101 -1.86 3.42 16.91
CA VAL A 101 -2.03 1.98 17.16
C VAL A 101 -2.42 1.69 18.61
N SER A 102 -2.91 2.70 19.33
CA SER A 102 -3.44 2.54 20.69
C SER A 102 -4.85 1.97 20.72
N ASP A 103 -5.61 2.08 19.62
CA ASP A 103 -6.94 1.52 19.47
C ASP A 103 -6.86 0.09 18.91
N ILE A 104 -6.89 -0.89 19.82
CA ILE A 104 -6.81 -2.32 19.49
C ILE A 104 -8.00 -2.76 18.63
N GLU A 105 -9.20 -2.22 18.88
CA GLU A 105 -10.39 -2.63 18.12
C GLU A 105 -10.32 -2.14 16.68
N LEU A 106 -9.77 -0.94 16.44
CA LEU A 106 -9.52 -0.45 15.09
C LEU A 106 -8.54 -1.35 14.33
N ILE A 107 -7.42 -1.75 14.96
CA ILE A 107 -6.44 -2.65 14.32
C ILE A 107 -7.08 -4.01 14.02
N LYS A 108 -7.87 -4.54 14.96
CA LYS A 108 -8.63 -5.79 14.78
C LYS A 108 -9.60 -5.69 13.61
N GLU A 109 -10.36 -4.61 13.48
CA GLU A 109 -11.29 -4.39 12.36
C GLU A 109 -10.56 -4.34 11.02
N GLN A 110 -9.44 -3.62 10.96
CA GLN A 110 -8.59 -3.56 9.76
C GLN A 110 -7.99 -4.94 9.43
N THR A 111 -7.52 -5.67 10.43
CA THR A 111 -7.00 -7.04 10.27
C THR A 111 -8.05 -7.97 9.66
N LEU A 112 -9.27 -7.96 10.22
CA LEU A 112 -10.37 -8.78 9.71
C LEU A 112 -10.78 -8.36 8.29
N THR A 113 -10.71 -7.07 7.97
CA THR A 113 -10.96 -6.57 6.62
C THR A 113 -9.90 -7.08 5.64
N THR A 114 -8.62 -6.98 6.00
CA THR A 114 -7.50 -7.52 5.20
C THR A 114 -7.64 -9.02 4.97
N LEU A 115 -7.95 -9.80 6.02
CA LEU A 115 -8.16 -11.24 5.91
C LEU A 115 -9.30 -11.59 4.95
N LYS A 116 -10.44 -10.90 5.06
CA LYS A 116 -11.59 -11.11 4.17
C LYS A 116 -11.21 -10.82 2.73
N SER A 117 -10.68 -9.64 2.46
CA SER A 117 -10.28 -9.20 1.11
C SER A 117 -9.25 -10.15 0.48
N TYR A 118 -8.21 -10.53 1.23
CA TYR A 118 -7.17 -11.42 0.71
C TYR A 118 -7.68 -12.84 0.50
N THR A 119 -8.51 -13.36 1.40
CA THR A 119 -9.10 -14.70 1.23
C THR A 119 -9.99 -14.76 0.00
N LEU A 120 -10.84 -13.75 -0.21
CA LEU A 120 -11.71 -13.66 -1.38
C LEU A 120 -10.92 -13.52 -2.68
N LEU A 121 -9.89 -12.67 -2.69
CA LEU A 121 -8.98 -12.52 -3.81
C LEU A 121 -8.35 -13.87 -4.19
N ARG A 122 -7.81 -14.60 -3.21
CA ARG A 122 -7.15 -15.89 -3.44
C ARG A 122 -8.13 -16.96 -3.93
N GLN A 123 -9.35 -16.98 -3.39
CA GLN A 123 -10.39 -17.91 -3.85
C GLN A 123 -10.74 -17.65 -5.33
N ASP A 124 -11.04 -16.40 -5.70
CA ASP A 124 -11.38 -16.05 -7.08
C ASP A 124 -10.19 -16.23 -8.04
N ALA A 125 -8.98 -15.86 -7.62
CA ALA A 125 -7.74 -16.13 -8.36
C ALA A 125 -7.56 -17.64 -8.64
N GLY A 126 -7.77 -18.48 -7.62
CA GLY A 126 -7.71 -19.94 -7.75
C GLY A 126 -8.76 -20.50 -8.71
N GLU A 127 -9.99 -20.00 -8.67
CA GLU A 127 -11.04 -20.37 -9.63
C GLU A 127 -10.68 -20.02 -11.08
N ARG A 128 -9.90 -18.94 -11.28
CA ARG A 128 -9.40 -18.49 -12.58
C ARG A 128 -8.08 -19.14 -13.00
N GLY A 129 -7.47 -19.94 -12.13
CA GLY A 129 -6.17 -20.57 -12.38
C GLY A 129 -5.00 -19.58 -12.34
N ILE A 130 -5.13 -18.50 -11.58
CA ILE A 130 -4.05 -17.55 -11.29
C ILE A 130 -3.39 -18.01 -9.99
N GLU A 131 -2.14 -18.47 -10.09
CA GLU A 131 -1.36 -18.99 -8.97
C GLU A 131 0.05 -18.40 -9.01
N VAL A 132 0.58 -18.04 -7.84
CA VAL A 132 1.98 -17.65 -7.67
C VAL A 132 2.79 -18.91 -7.37
N THR A 133 3.90 -19.08 -8.07
CA THR A 133 4.80 -20.23 -7.86
C THR A 133 5.95 -19.88 -6.93
N ASP A 134 6.56 -20.88 -6.30
CA ASP A 134 7.80 -20.71 -5.52
C ASP A 134 8.92 -20.03 -6.32
N GLN A 135 8.95 -20.26 -7.64
CA GLN A 135 9.92 -19.63 -8.53
C GLN A 135 9.65 -18.13 -8.67
N ASP A 136 8.38 -17.72 -8.81
CA ASP A 136 8.01 -16.30 -8.90
C ASP A 136 8.42 -15.54 -7.63
N VAL A 137 8.19 -16.15 -6.46
CA VAL A 137 8.62 -15.57 -5.16
C VAL A 137 10.14 -15.50 -5.06
N THR A 138 10.84 -16.54 -5.52
CA THR A 138 12.32 -16.57 -5.53
C THR A 138 12.89 -15.49 -6.44
N ASP A 139 12.33 -15.33 -7.64
CA ASP A 139 12.77 -14.34 -8.61
C ASP A 139 12.52 -12.92 -8.08
N ALA A 140 11.33 -12.64 -7.51
CA ALA A 140 11.02 -11.36 -6.89
C ALA A 140 11.93 -11.04 -5.69
N LEU A 141 12.26 -12.05 -4.88
CA LEU A 141 13.20 -11.91 -3.77
C LEU A 141 14.62 -11.58 -4.26
N ASP A 142 15.10 -12.28 -5.29
CA ASP A 142 16.43 -12.05 -5.86
C ASP A 142 16.51 -10.66 -6.52
N GLU A 143 15.46 -10.24 -7.23
CA GLU A 143 15.34 -8.88 -7.76
C GLU A 143 15.36 -7.82 -6.66
N THR A 144 14.66 -8.06 -5.56
CA THR A 144 14.68 -7.17 -4.39
C THR A 144 16.08 -7.08 -3.79
N LYS A 145 16.74 -8.23 -3.55
CA LYS A 145 18.11 -8.28 -3.00
C LYS A 145 19.11 -7.57 -3.91
N ALA A 146 18.92 -7.61 -5.23
CA ALA A 146 19.78 -6.94 -6.20
C ALA A 146 19.70 -5.40 -6.17
N GLN A 147 18.71 -4.82 -5.48
CA GLN A 147 18.61 -3.37 -5.28
C GLN A 147 19.55 -2.85 -4.19
N PHE A 148 20.07 -3.73 -3.34
CA PHE A 148 21.00 -3.39 -2.25
C PHE A 148 22.46 -3.58 -2.68
N GLU A 149 23.38 -2.78 -2.12
CA GLU A 149 24.81 -2.93 -2.46
C GLU A 149 25.39 -4.22 -1.86
N SER A 150 24.78 -4.73 -0.79
CA SER A 150 25.18 -5.96 -0.12
C SER A 150 24.02 -6.70 0.55
N ASN A 151 24.23 -7.99 0.85
CA ASN A 151 23.28 -8.78 1.64
C ASN A 151 23.12 -8.26 3.08
N GLU A 152 24.15 -7.63 3.64
CA GLU A 152 24.11 -7.03 4.97
C GLU A 152 23.17 -5.81 5.01
N GLU A 153 23.19 -4.98 3.97
CA GLU A 153 22.24 -3.87 3.82
C GLU A 153 20.80 -4.36 3.66
N TYR A 154 20.58 -5.42 2.89
CA TYR A 154 19.28 -6.06 2.75
C TYR A 154 18.75 -6.58 4.10
N GLU A 155 19.56 -7.33 4.85
CA GLU A 155 19.18 -7.86 6.17
C GLU A 155 18.92 -6.73 7.18
N THR A 156 19.69 -5.64 7.09
CA THR A 156 19.48 -4.44 7.89
C THR A 156 18.14 -3.79 7.56
N ALA A 157 17.81 -3.64 6.27
CA ALA A 157 16.55 -3.06 5.82
C ALA A 157 15.34 -3.91 6.26
N LEU A 158 15.41 -5.24 6.17
CA LEU A 158 14.37 -6.12 6.70
C LEU A 158 14.17 -5.89 8.20
N THR A 159 15.27 -5.85 8.96
CA THR A 159 15.22 -5.65 10.42
C THR A 159 14.61 -4.30 10.77
N GLN A 160 14.99 -3.23 10.06
CA GLN A 160 14.44 -1.89 10.27
C GLN A 160 12.93 -1.84 10.03
N LEU A 161 12.44 -2.63 9.08
CA LEU A 161 11.04 -2.75 8.73
C LEU A 161 10.30 -3.85 9.49
N ALA A 162 10.92 -4.44 10.52
CA ALA A 162 10.37 -5.54 11.32
C ALA A 162 9.95 -6.78 10.51
N TYR A 163 10.70 -7.10 9.45
CA TYR A 163 10.56 -8.31 8.66
C TYR A 163 11.62 -9.36 9.02
N THR A 164 11.21 -10.62 8.89
CA THR A 164 12.12 -11.76 8.70
C THR A 164 12.17 -12.09 7.20
N GLU A 165 13.15 -12.85 6.73
CA GLU A 165 13.15 -13.27 5.31
C GLU A 165 11.91 -14.12 4.97
N GLU A 166 11.42 -14.93 5.91
CA GLU A 166 10.23 -15.76 5.71
C GLU A 166 8.95 -14.92 5.62
N SER A 167 8.73 -14.01 6.57
CA SER A 167 7.56 -13.11 6.52
C SER A 167 7.62 -12.14 5.33
N PHE A 168 8.82 -11.77 4.88
CA PHE A 168 8.99 -10.97 3.67
C PHE A 168 8.63 -11.78 2.40
N LYS A 169 9.04 -13.05 2.31
CA LYS A 169 8.64 -13.94 1.21
C LYS A 169 7.13 -14.11 1.12
N GLN A 170 6.46 -14.30 2.26
CA GLN A 170 4.99 -14.36 2.30
C GLN A 170 4.36 -13.06 1.79
N SER A 171 4.89 -11.90 2.22
CA SER A 171 4.42 -10.61 1.71
C SER A 171 4.65 -10.45 0.19
N LEU A 172 5.77 -10.95 -0.34
CA LEU A 172 6.02 -10.96 -1.79
C LEU A 172 5.01 -11.86 -2.53
N GLU A 173 4.69 -13.03 -1.99
CA GLU A 173 3.67 -13.92 -2.56
C GLU A 173 2.30 -13.24 -2.65
N GLU A 174 1.87 -12.58 -1.56
CA GLU A 174 0.62 -11.83 -1.52
C GLU A 174 0.59 -10.69 -2.55
N GLN A 175 1.68 -9.92 -2.65
CA GLN A 175 1.82 -8.83 -3.62
C GLN A 175 1.82 -9.33 -5.06
N LEU A 176 2.52 -10.43 -5.35
CA LEU A 176 2.56 -11.04 -6.67
C LEU A 176 1.17 -11.54 -7.08
N LEU A 177 0.44 -12.18 -6.18
CA LEU A 177 -0.91 -12.66 -6.46
C LEU A 177 -1.84 -11.49 -6.81
N GLN A 178 -1.79 -10.42 -6.03
CA GLN A 178 -2.56 -9.21 -6.30
C GLN A 178 -2.18 -8.59 -7.64
N GLN A 179 -0.88 -8.43 -7.94
CA GLN A 179 -0.41 -7.87 -9.19
C GLN A 179 -0.87 -8.72 -10.40
N MET A 180 -0.67 -10.04 -10.34
CA MET A 180 -1.11 -10.95 -11.40
C MET A 180 -2.62 -10.90 -11.60
N TYR A 181 -3.37 -10.79 -10.51
CA TYR A 181 -4.82 -10.66 -10.57
C TYR A 181 -5.24 -9.34 -11.22
N MET A 182 -4.64 -8.22 -10.82
CA MET A 182 -4.90 -6.92 -11.43
C MET A 182 -4.61 -6.94 -12.94
N ASP A 183 -3.48 -7.50 -13.34
CA ASP A 183 -3.06 -7.55 -14.75
C ASP A 183 -3.95 -8.46 -15.62
N GLN A 184 -4.50 -9.53 -15.05
CA GLN A 184 -5.24 -10.55 -15.81
C GLN A 184 -6.76 -10.43 -15.73
N VAL A 185 -7.28 -9.79 -14.67
CA VAL A 185 -8.72 -9.76 -14.37
C VAL A 185 -9.29 -8.36 -14.44
N ILE A 186 -8.53 -7.34 -14.05
CA ILE A 186 -9.04 -5.98 -13.94
C ILE A 186 -8.90 -5.26 -15.28
N GLU A 187 -10.04 -4.92 -15.89
CA GLU A 187 -10.10 -4.11 -17.10
C GLU A 187 -10.53 -2.68 -16.76
N THR A 188 -9.85 -1.70 -17.33
CA THR A 188 -10.18 -0.28 -17.16
C THR A 188 -10.36 0.42 -18.50
N GLU A 189 -11.18 1.47 -18.50
CA GLU A 189 -11.34 2.32 -19.67
C GLU A 189 -10.08 3.15 -19.91
N ALA A 190 -9.77 3.41 -21.18
CA ALA A 190 -8.65 4.26 -21.57
C ALA A 190 -8.76 5.66 -20.94
N VAL A 191 -7.60 6.26 -20.66
CA VAL A 191 -7.53 7.64 -20.16
C VAL A 191 -7.97 8.61 -21.25
N THR A 192 -8.84 9.54 -20.87
CA THR A 192 -9.40 10.58 -21.71
C THR A 192 -8.65 11.91 -21.56
N GLU A 193 -8.71 12.78 -22.58
CA GLU A 193 -8.11 14.12 -22.49
C GLU A 193 -8.72 14.98 -21.37
N GLU A 194 -9.99 14.71 -21.03
CA GLU A 194 -10.69 15.41 -19.95
C GLU A 194 -10.07 15.06 -18.60
N GLU A 195 -9.89 13.76 -18.30
CA GLU A 195 -9.22 13.30 -17.08
C GLU A 195 -7.77 13.83 -16.97
N ILE A 196 -7.03 13.88 -18.09
CA ILE A 196 -5.67 14.46 -18.11
C ILE A 196 -5.70 15.95 -17.76
N THR A 197 -6.64 16.68 -18.35
CA THR A 197 -6.77 18.13 -18.12
C THR A 197 -7.20 18.43 -16.69
N GLU A 198 -8.13 17.64 -16.15
CA GLU A 198 -8.60 17.77 -14.77
C GLU A 198 -7.48 17.47 -13.77
N PHE A 199 -6.76 16.36 -13.95
CA PHE A 199 -5.62 16.02 -13.10
C PHE A 199 -4.52 17.09 -13.14
N TYR A 200 -4.19 17.59 -14.33
CA TYR A 200 -3.22 18.68 -14.47
C TYR A 200 -3.70 19.97 -13.79
N GLY A 201 -4.99 20.30 -13.88
CA GLY A 201 -5.56 21.44 -13.15
C GLY A 201 -5.41 21.31 -11.63
N LEU A 202 -5.63 20.12 -11.07
CA LEU A 202 -5.38 19.85 -9.64
C LEU A 202 -3.90 20.02 -9.27
N LEU A 203 -2.99 19.63 -10.16
CA LEU A 203 -1.56 19.81 -9.96
C LEU A 203 -1.18 21.30 -9.93
N GLU A 204 -1.74 22.10 -10.86
CA GLU A 204 -1.57 23.56 -10.89
C GLU A 204 -2.11 24.26 -9.65
N GLU A 205 -3.17 23.74 -9.04
CA GLU A 205 -3.72 24.30 -7.78
C GLU A 205 -2.83 24.02 -6.57
N GLN A 206 -2.06 22.92 -6.60
CA GLN A 206 -1.22 22.50 -5.48
C GLN A 206 0.22 22.99 -5.58
N LEU A 207 0.71 23.26 -6.78
CA LEU A 207 2.10 23.61 -7.05
C LEU A 207 2.22 24.99 -7.70
N ASP A 208 2.96 25.89 -7.05
CA ASP A 208 3.18 27.26 -7.53
C ASP A 208 3.97 27.35 -8.85
N ASP A 209 4.76 26.31 -9.19
CA ASP A 209 5.60 26.25 -10.40
C ASP A 209 5.44 24.90 -11.11
N THR A 210 4.24 24.67 -11.64
CA THR A 210 3.89 23.41 -12.32
C THR A 210 4.56 23.32 -13.70
N PRO A 211 5.29 22.24 -14.01
CA PRO A 211 5.86 22.03 -15.34
C PRO A 211 4.78 22.01 -16.43
N PRO A 212 5.09 22.40 -17.68
CA PRO A 212 4.11 22.36 -18.76
C PRO A 212 3.50 20.97 -18.95
N LEU A 213 2.19 20.90 -19.21
CA LEU A 213 1.47 19.62 -19.41
C LEU A 213 2.20 18.67 -20.36
N GLU A 214 2.76 19.15 -21.48
CA GLU A 214 3.49 18.32 -22.45
C GLU A 214 4.68 17.56 -21.82
N GLU A 215 5.32 18.11 -20.79
CA GLU A 215 6.46 17.49 -20.11
C GLU A 215 6.04 16.40 -19.12
N VAL A 216 4.85 16.55 -18.52
CA VAL A 216 4.34 15.64 -17.48
C VAL A 216 3.19 14.75 -17.96
N ARG A 217 2.74 14.91 -19.21
CA ARG A 217 1.55 14.24 -19.75
C ARG A 217 1.59 12.72 -19.57
N ASP A 218 2.70 12.08 -19.91
CA ASP A 218 2.83 10.62 -19.82
C ASP A 218 2.80 10.13 -18.37
N GLN A 219 3.35 10.93 -17.43
CA GLN A 219 3.29 10.63 -16.00
C GLN A 219 1.87 10.76 -15.46
N ILE A 220 1.14 11.81 -15.88
CA ILE A 220 -0.27 12.01 -15.54
C ILE A 220 -1.11 10.85 -16.07
N VAL A 221 -0.93 10.46 -17.33
CA VAL A 221 -1.63 9.30 -17.92
C VAL A 221 -1.36 8.04 -17.09
N THR A 222 -0.10 7.76 -16.78
CA THR A 222 0.28 6.58 -15.98
C THR A 222 -0.37 6.61 -14.59
N GLN A 223 -0.37 7.78 -13.94
CA GLN A 223 -0.98 7.94 -12.60
C GLN A 223 -2.50 7.74 -12.64
N ILE A 224 -3.17 8.24 -13.68
CA ILE A 224 -4.62 8.05 -13.87
C ILE A 224 -4.91 6.58 -14.16
N GLU A 225 -4.14 5.92 -15.03
CA GLU A 225 -4.28 4.48 -15.31
C GLU A 225 -4.16 3.64 -14.04
N GLN A 226 -3.14 3.89 -13.22
CA GLN A 226 -2.94 3.23 -11.94
C GLN A 226 -4.11 3.48 -10.97
N SER A 227 -4.58 4.72 -10.88
CA SER A 227 -5.73 5.09 -10.04
C SER A 227 -7.00 4.35 -10.47
N LYS A 228 -7.30 4.32 -11.78
CA LYS A 228 -8.45 3.59 -12.33
C LYS A 228 -8.33 2.09 -12.06
N MET A 229 -7.15 1.52 -12.23
CA MET A 229 -6.89 0.10 -11.97
C MET A 229 -7.10 -0.24 -10.49
N GLN A 230 -6.60 0.59 -9.59
CA GLN A 230 -6.79 0.42 -8.15
C GLN A 230 -8.27 0.51 -7.75
N GLN A 231 -9.02 1.45 -8.30
CA GLN A 231 -10.46 1.58 -8.03
C GLN A 231 -11.26 0.39 -8.56
N ALA A 232 -10.97 -0.05 -9.78
CA ALA A 232 -11.63 -1.23 -10.36
C ALA A 232 -11.29 -2.51 -9.58
N PHE A 233 -10.05 -2.65 -9.10
CA PHE A 233 -9.67 -3.73 -8.20
C PHE A 233 -10.45 -3.69 -6.88
N LEU A 234 -10.59 -2.53 -6.23
CA LEU A 234 -11.36 -2.41 -4.99
C LEU A 234 -12.84 -2.74 -5.21
N ALA A 235 -13.43 -2.28 -6.33
CA ALA A 235 -14.80 -2.62 -6.70
C ALA A 235 -14.97 -4.13 -6.93
N GLN A 236 -13.97 -4.80 -7.53
CA GLN A 236 -13.98 -6.25 -7.70
C GLN A 236 -13.93 -6.97 -6.34
N ILE A 237 -13.11 -6.52 -5.39
CA ILE A 237 -13.07 -7.09 -4.03
C ILE A 237 -14.40 -6.88 -3.31
N GLU A 238 -15.03 -5.71 -3.45
CA GLU A 238 -16.35 -5.42 -2.89
C GLU A 238 -17.41 -6.36 -3.49
N GLU A 239 -17.41 -6.57 -4.81
CA GLU A 239 -18.31 -7.51 -5.49
C GLU A 239 -18.12 -8.94 -4.98
N LEU A 240 -16.87 -9.40 -4.82
CA LEU A 240 -16.58 -10.72 -4.25
C LEU A 240 -17.11 -10.83 -2.82
N ASN A 241 -16.95 -9.77 -2.02
CA ASN A 241 -17.43 -9.73 -0.64
C ASN A 241 -18.96 -9.75 -0.54
N GLU A 242 -19.68 -9.08 -1.44
CA GLU A 242 -21.15 -9.13 -1.50
C GLU A 242 -21.70 -10.52 -1.89
N GLN A 243 -20.93 -11.27 -2.68
CA GLN A 243 -21.32 -12.61 -3.15
C GLN A 243 -20.94 -13.73 -2.18
N ALA A 244 -20.04 -13.46 -1.25
CA ALA A 244 -19.48 -14.46 -0.36
C ALA A 244 -20.37 -14.78 0.86
N GLU A 245 -20.28 -16.02 1.33
CA GLU A 245 -20.78 -16.42 2.63
C GLU A 245 -19.66 -16.24 3.67
N ILE A 246 -19.82 -15.27 4.57
CA ILE A 246 -18.80 -14.90 5.57
C ILE A 246 -19.38 -15.07 6.98
N GLU A 247 -18.76 -15.95 7.76
CA GLU A 247 -18.99 -16.08 9.20
C GLU A 247 -17.77 -15.54 9.96
N GLN A 248 -18.00 -14.64 10.92
CA GLN A 248 -16.98 -14.09 11.79
C GLN A 248 -17.18 -14.58 13.23
N ASN A 249 -16.12 -15.15 13.81
CA ASN A 249 -16.19 -15.88 15.08
C ASN A 249 -15.53 -15.15 16.27
N ILE A 250 -14.97 -13.97 16.05
CA ILE A 250 -14.30 -13.14 17.08
C ILE A 250 -14.71 -11.67 17.04
#